data_AF-A0A2M7W132-F1
#
_entry.id   AF-A0A2M7W132-F1
#
_cell.length_a   1.000
_cell.length_b   1.000
_cell.length_c   1.000
_cell.angle_alpha   90.00
_cell.angle_beta   90.00
_cell.angle_gamma   90.00
#
_symmetry.space_group_name_H-M   'P 1'
#
loop_
_entity.id
_entity.type
_entity.pdbx_description
1 polymer ?
#
loop_
_entity_poly.entity_id
_entity_poly.type
_entity_poly.pdbx_seq_one_letter_code
_entity_poly.pdbx_strand_id
1 'polypeptide(L)'
;MNMVIPDQYFYLLGTLILGIFWLVIFLIRRDLRKQMLKISTIISLFGLTEHFWYYGKYWTPVWLFKLPYLNAGLEDFLLCFFYGGIAAALYEFVFKVHLRKNSKYKAAKREKIVFLTLLVALTTVYFCEYFLGIGIIFSTGWATVAGGLVLLFFRKDLLRPSIINFGLMLGVVCLSGKAQQDCSFPLCTRTSGI
;
A
#
# COMPACT_ATOMS: atom_id res chain seq x y z
N MET A 1 -31.51 -8.66 -8.59
CA MET A 1 -30.72 -9.88 -8.83
C MET A 1 -29.45 -9.72 -8.01
N ASN A 2 -29.42 -10.27 -6.78
CA ASN A 2 -28.27 -10.09 -5.88
C ASN A 2 -27.17 -11.04 -6.36
N MET A 3 -26.15 -10.47 -6.99
CA MET A 3 -24.96 -11.21 -7.37
C MET A 3 -24.18 -11.54 -6.10
N VAL A 4 -24.50 -12.67 -5.47
CA VAL A 4 -23.73 -13.19 -4.34
C VAL A 4 -22.46 -13.80 -4.91
N ILE A 5 -21.38 -13.02 -4.91
CA ILE A 5 -20.06 -13.52 -5.26
C ILE A 5 -19.61 -14.41 -4.10
N PRO A 6 -19.27 -15.69 -4.34
CA PRO A 6 -18.73 -16.55 -3.28
C PRO A 6 -17.44 -15.96 -2.73
N ASP A 7 -17.25 -16.00 -1.41
CA ASP A 7 -16.12 -15.37 -0.71
C ASP A 7 -14.74 -15.75 -1.27
N GLN A 8 -14.66 -16.95 -1.86
CA GLN A 8 -13.48 -17.50 -2.53
C GLN A 8 -12.98 -16.66 -3.71
N TYR A 9 -13.87 -15.97 -4.42
CA TYR A 9 -13.51 -15.20 -5.61
C TYR A 9 -13.23 -13.73 -5.31
N PHE A 10 -13.58 -13.24 -4.12
CA PHE A 10 -13.45 -11.83 -3.79
C PHE A 10 -11.99 -11.37 -3.85
N TYR A 11 -11.09 -12.17 -3.29
CA TYR A 11 -9.67 -11.86 -3.27
C TYR A 11 -9.05 -11.88 -4.68
N LEU A 12 -9.36 -12.92 -5.47
CA LEU A 12 -8.90 -13.01 -6.85
C LEU A 12 -9.42 -11.84 -7.70
N LEU A 13 -10.67 -11.45 -7.53
CA LEU A 13 -11.30 -10.37 -8.27
C LEU A 13 -10.62 -9.03 -7.95
N GLY A 14 -10.31 -8.76 -6.68
CA GLY A 14 -9.51 -7.60 -6.28
C GLY A 14 -8.13 -7.59 -6.95
N THR A 15 -7.44 -8.73 -6.93
CA THR A 15 -6.13 -8.90 -7.59
C THR A 15 -6.21 -8.67 -9.10
N LEU A 16 -7.27 -9.14 -9.77
CA LEU A 16 -7.47 -8.93 -11.21
C LEU A 16 -7.76 -7.48 -11.56
N ILE A 17 -8.59 -6.79 -10.78
CA ILE A 17 -8.84 -5.36 -10.96
C ILE A 17 -7.52 -4.60 -10.87
N LEU A 18 -6.70 -4.90 -9.86
CA LEU A 18 -5.38 -4.29 -9.70
C LEU A 18 -4.46 -4.62 -10.89
N GLY A 19 -4.51 -5.85 -11.39
CA GLY A 19 -3.79 -6.30 -12.57
C GLY A 19 -4.16 -5.53 -13.84
N ILE A 20 -5.45 -5.18 -14.02
CA ILE A 20 -5.91 -4.35 -15.14
C ILE A 20 -5.28 -2.95 -15.05
N PHE A 21 -5.29 -2.31 -13.88
CA PHE A 21 -4.64 -1.01 -13.70
C PHE A 21 -3.15 -1.06 -14.01
N TRP A 22 -2.46 -2.09 -13.52
CA TRP A 22 -1.05 -2.32 -13.82
C TRP A 22 -0.81 -2.47 -15.32
N LEU A 23 -1.64 -3.27 -16.00
CA LEU A 23 -1.54 -3.53 -17.43
C LEU A 23 -1.78 -2.27 -18.26
N VAL A 24 -2.76 -1.44 -17.90
CA VAL A 24 -3.03 -0.15 -18.55
C VAL A 24 -1.80 0.76 -18.48
N ILE A 25 -1.21 0.93 -17.29
CA ILE A 25 0.00 1.76 -17.12
C ILE A 25 1.17 1.17 -17.93
N PHE A 26 1.34 -0.15 -17.88
CA PHE A 26 2.38 -0.88 -18.60
C PHE A 26 2.27 -0.73 -20.12
N LEU A 27 1.06 -0.72 -20.67
CA LEU A 27 0.82 -0.53 -22.10
C LEU A 27 1.11 0.92 -22.53
N ILE A 28 0.63 1.91 -21.77
CA ILE A 28 0.75 3.34 -22.09
C ILE A 28 2.21 3.81 -21.97
N ARG A 29 2.90 3.49 -20.86
CA ARG A 29 4.25 3.99 -20.56
C ARG A 29 5.33 2.97 -20.88
N ARG A 30 5.68 2.88 -22.17
CA ARG A 30 6.75 1.97 -22.66
C ARG A 30 8.11 2.23 -22.01
N ASP A 31 8.35 3.47 -21.61
CA ASP A 31 9.55 3.94 -20.92
C ASP A 31 9.75 3.28 -19.55
N LEU A 32 8.67 3.02 -18.80
CA LEU A 32 8.73 2.54 -17.42
C LEU A 32 8.69 1.01 -17.30
N ARG A 33 8.41 0.27 -18.38
CA ARG A 33 8.21 -1.20 -18.36
C ARG A 33 9.33 -1.97 -17.67
N LYS A 34 10.59 -1.66 -17.98
CA LYS A 34 11.74 -2.35 -17.38
C LYS A 34 11.83 -2.09 -15.88
N GLN A 35 11.50 -0.89 -15.42
CA GLN A 35 11.51 -0.52 -14.01
C GLN A 35 10.33 -1.14 -13.27
N MET A 36 9.13 -1.10 -13.87
CA MET A 36 7.94 -1.77 -13.36
C MET A 36 8.20 -3.24 -13.14
N LEU A 37 8.70 -3.97 -14.14
CA LEU A 37 8.97 -5.41 -14.01
C LEU A 37 10.00 -5.69 -12.90
N LYS A 38 11.11 -4.96 -12.85
CA LYS A 38 12.13 -5.13 -11.80
C LYS A 38 11.56 -4.95 -10.39
N ILE A 39 10.80 -3.87 -10.18
CA ILE A 39 10.25 -3.58 -8.86
C ILE A 39 9.11 -4.54 -8.52
N SER A 40 8.26 -4.89 -9.49
CA SER A 40 7.19 -5.89 -9.31
C SER A 40 7.76 -7.24 -8.89
N THR A 41 8.85 -7.70 -9.51
CA THR A 41 9.51 -8.96 -9.13
C THR A 41 10.10 -8.91 -7.72
N ILE A 42 10.75 -7.81 -7.34
CA ILE A 42 11.33 -7.67 -5.99
C ILE A 42 10.21 -7.65 -4.92
N ILE A 43 9.13 -6.91 -5.17
CA ILE A 43 8.02 -6.77 -4.22
C ILE A 43 7.15 -8.02 -4.19
N SER A 44 7.01 -8.76 -5.30
CA SER A 44 6.30 -10.04 -5.31
C SER A 44 6.91 -11.04 -4.32
N LEU A 45 8.24 -11.02 -4.12
CA LEU A 45 8.90 -11.84 -3.11
C LEU A 45 8.51 -11.45 -1.67
N PHE A 46 8.17 -10.18 -1.44
CA PHE A 46 7.61 -9.72 -0.17
C PHE A 46 6.18 -10.22 0.08
N GLY A 47 5.45 -10.71 -0.94
CA GLY A 47 4.14 -11.34 -0.74
C GLY A 47 4.18 -12.54 0.20
N LEU A 48 5.32 -13.23 0.28
CA LEU A 48 5.55 -14.29 1.27
C LEU A 48 5.46 -13.79 2.71
N THR A 49 5.86 -12.54 2.96
CA THR A 49 5.84 -11.96 4.30
C THR A 49 4.43 -11.65 4.77
N GLU A 50 3.46 -11.51 3.85
CA GLU A 50 2.06 -11.30 4.22
C GLU A 50 1.51 -12.48 5.02
N HIS A 51 1.86 -13.71 4.61
CA HIS A 51 1.48 -14.92 5.32
C HIS A 51 1.96 -14.90 6.77
N PHE A 52 3.23 -14.57 6.99
CA PHE A 52 3.83 -14.60 8.32
C PHE A 52 3.34 -13.50 9.25
N TRP A 53 3.01 -12.32 8.70
CA TRP A 53 2.73 -11.14 9.52
C TRP A 53 1.24 -10.85 9.70
N TYR A 54 0.41 -11.09 8.68
CA TYR A 54 -0.99 -10.64 8.70
C TYR A 54 -1.98 -11.79 8.89
N TYR A 55 -1.66 -13.01 8.44
CA TYR A 55 -2.61 -14.11 8.54
C TYR A 55 -2.75 -14.64 9.95
N GLY A 56 -3.99 -14.90 10.35
CA GLY A 56 -4.36 -15.33 11.71
C GLY A 56 -4.40 -14.20 12.74
N LYS A 57 -3.81 -13.03 12.46
CA LYS A 57 -3.83 -11.85 13.35
C LYS A 57 -4.78 -10.75 12.89
N TYR A 58 -4.85 -10.51 11.57
CA TYR A 58 -5.74 -9.50 11.00
C TYR A 58 -6.84 -10.11 10.15
N TRP A 59 -6.47 -10.96 9.18
CA TRP A 59 -7.43 -11.53 8.24
C TRP A 59 -6.86 -12.82 7.63
N THR A 60 -7.72 -13.72 7.17
CA THR A 60 -7.33 -14.98 6.53
C THR A 60 -8.06 -15.13 5.19
N PRO A 61 -7.40 -14.84 4.05
CA PRO A 61 -8.02 -15.01 2.74
C PRO A 61 -8.35 -16.47 2.45
N VAL A 62 -9.43 -16.68 1.71
CA VAL A 62 -9.72 -17.97 1.10
C VAL A 62 -9.13 -17.96 -0.31
N TRP A 63 -8.08 -18.75 -0.54
CA TRP A 63 -7.40 -18.83 -1.84
C TRP A 63 -8.05 -19.86 -2.75
N LEU A 64 -8.05 -19.59 -4.06
CA LEU A 64 -8.35 -20.58 -5.10
C LEU A 64 -7.10 -21.41 -5.41
N PHE A 65 -5.93 -20.79 -5.45
CA PHE A 65 -4.65 -21.44 -5.76
C PHE A 65 -3.73 -21.47 -4.53
N LYS A 66 -4.03 -22.37 -3.59
CA LYS A 66 -3.20 -22.56 -2.39
C LYS A 66 -1.94 -23.38 -2.71
N LEU A 67 -0.77 -22.86 -2.31
CA LEU A 67 0.47 -23.63 -2.30
C LEU A 67 0.56 -24.41 -0.97
N PRO A 68 0.44 -25.75 -0.99
CA PRO A 68 0.31 -26.55 0.24
C PRO A 68 1.52 -26.48 1.16
N TYR A 69 2.72 -26.23 0.63
CA TYR A 69 3.96 -26.15 1.42
C TYR A 69 4.24 -24.79 2.03
N LEU A 70 3.61 -23.72 1.53
CA LEU A 70 3.94 -22.34 1.91
C LEU A 70 2.81 -21.64 2.65
N ASN A 71 1.62 -22.25 2.70
CA ASN A 71 0.37 -21.65 3.20
C ASN A 71 0.09 -20.24 2.63
N ALA A 72 0.65 -19.92 1.46
CA ALA A 72 0.42 -18.70 0.72
C ALA A 72 -0.36 -19.02 -0.56
N GLY A 73 -1.22 -18.10 -0.98
CA GLY A 73 -1.91 -18.17 -2.27
C GLY A 73 -1.03 -17.63 -3.39
N LEU A 74 -1.20 -18.13 -4.60
CA LEU A 74 -0.62 -17.51 -5.79
C LEU A 74 -1.16 -16.07 -5.98
N GLU A 75 -2.36 -15.81 -5.48
CA GLU A 75 -3.03 -14.52 -5.47
C GLU A 75 -2.23 -13.45 -4.71
N ASP A 76 -1.54 -13.82 -3.63
CA ASP A 76 -0.73 -12.90 -2.81
C ASP A 76 0.50 -12.40 -3.58
N PHE A 77 1.15 -13.31 -4.30
CA PHE A 77 2.28 -12.97 -5.17
C PHE A 77 1.87 -12.04 -6.30
N LEU A 78 0.71 -12.31 -6.93
CA LEU A 78 0.17 -11.48 -8.00
C LEU A 78 -0.25 -10.10 -7.48
N LEU A 79 -0.89 -10.04 -6.30
CA LEU A 79 -1.30 -8.79 -5.69
C LEU A 79 -0.09 -7.90 -5.39
N CYS A 80 0.92 -8.45 -4.73
CA CYS A 80 2.18 -7.74 -4.47
C CYS A 80 2.94 -7.37 -5.74
N PHE A 81 2.90 -8.22 -6.77
CA PHE A 81 3.48 -7.92 -8.08
C PHE A 81 2.82 -6.70 -8.72
N PHE A 82 1.49 -6.69 -8.84
CA PHE A 82 0.75 -5.57 -9.43
C PHE A 82 0.89 -4.30 -8.59
N TYR A 83 0.79 -4.41 -7.27
CA TYR A 83 0.94 -3.28 -6.36
C TYR A 83 2.33 -2.64 -6.48
N GLY A 84 3.39 -3.45 -6.47
CA GLY A 84 4.75 -2.97 -6.58
C GLY A 84 5.05 -2.26 -7.91
N GLY A 85 4.53 -2.79 -9.02
CA GLY A 85 4.70 -2.16 -10.32
C GLY A 85 3.90 -0.87 -10.48
N ILE A 86 2.69 -0.80 -9.95
CA ILE A 86 1.90 0.43 -9.92
C ILE A 86 2.64 1.47 -9.06
N ALA A 87 3.07 1.12 -7.85
CA ALA A 87 3.81 2.03 -6.97
C ALA A 87 5.08 2.60 -7.63
N ALA A 88 5.79 1.79 -8.40
CA ALA A 88 6.97 2.21 -9.16
C ALA A 88 6.67 3.22 -10.27
N ALA A 89 5.55 3.06 -10.96
CA ALA A 89 5.22 3.88 -12.13
C ALA A 89 4.30 5.06 -11.83
N LEU A 90 3.49 4.99 -10.77
CA LEU A 90 2.43 5.95 -10.48
C LEU A 90 3.00 7.37 -10.33
N TYR A 91 4.12 7.53 -9.64
CA TYR A 91 4.73 8.84 -9.47
C TYR A 91 5.19 9.45 -10.81
N GLU A 92 5.88 8.68 -11.64
CA GLU A 92 6.37 9.13 -12.97
C GLU A 92 5.23 9.27 -13.99
N PHE A 93 4.12 8.56 -13.77
CA PHE A 93 2.90 8.66 -14.55
C PHE A 93 2.14 9.96 -14.25
N VAL A 94 1.87 10.24 -12.97
CA VAL A 94 1.10 11.42 -12.52
C VAL A 94 1.86 12.71 -12.75
N PHE A 95 3.13 12.77 -12.33
CA PHE A 95 3.91 14.00 -12.42
C PHE A 95 4.55 14.20 -13.80
N LYS A 96 4.49 13.19 -14.69
CA LYS A 96 5.18 13.18 -16.00
C LYS A 96 6.68 13.51 -15.89
N VAL A 97 7.27 13.40 -14.71
CA VAL A 97 8.69 13.62 -14.45
C VAL A 97 9.38 12.28 -14.56
N HIS A 98 10.41 12.20 -15.41
CA HIS A 98 11.35 11.09 -15.36
C HIS A 98 12.19 11.26 -14.10
N LEU A 99 12.17 10.27 -13.20
CA LEU A 99 13.08 10.25 -12.07
C LEU A 99 14.49 9.99 -12.60
N ARG A 100 15.17 11.06 -13.03
CA ARG A 100 16.57 10.98 -13.46
C ARG A 100 17.34 10.39 -12.29
N LYS A 101 18.10 9.32 -12.56
CA LYS A 101 19.03 8.70 -11.61
C LYS A 101 19.97 9.80 -11.13
N ASN A 102 19.63 10.45 -10.02
CA ASN A 102 20.28 11.69 -9.64
C ASN A 102 21.68 11.34 -9.16
N SER A 103 22.68 11.62 -10.00
CA SER A 103 24.09 11.28 -9.81
C SER A 103 24.71 11.92 -8.55
N LYS A 104 24.02 12.86 -7.90
CA LYS A 104 24.55 13.62 -6.75
C LYS A 104 24.61 12.80 -5.45
N TYR A 105 23.76 11.77 -5.28
CA TYR A 105 23.84 10.86 -4.14
C TYR A 105 24.56 9.58 -4.55
N LYS A 106 25.72 9.29 -3.93
CA LYS A 106 26.44 8.03 -4.12
C LYS A 106 25.48 6.86 -3.86
N ALA A 107 25.42 5.88 -4.77
CA ALA A 107 24.52 4.73 -4.70
C ALA A 107 24.54 4.04 -3.31
N ALA A 108 25.74 3.90 -2.74
CA ALA A 108 25.95 3.34 -1.41
C ALA A 108 25.23 4.11 -0.27
N LYS A 109 25.13 5.44 -0.35
CA LYS A 109 24.39 6.23 0.66
C LYS A 109 22.88 6.02 0.53
N ARG A 110 22.38 5.88 -0.70
CA ARG A 110 20.95 5.59 -0.95
C ARG A 110 20.57 4.20 -0.44
N GLU A 111 21.39 3.20 -0.72
CA GLU A 111 21.17 1.82 -0.23
C GLU A 111 21.16 1.77 1.29
N LYS A 112 22.12 2.45 1.94
CA LYS A 112 22.13 2.57 3.41
C LYS A 112 20.88 3.24 3.98
N ILE A 113 20.39 4.32 3.36
CA ILE A 113 19.16 4.99 3.81
C ILE A 113 17.94 4.07 3.65
N VAL A 114 17.82 3.38 2.51
CA VAL A 114 16.72 2.43 2.27
C VAL A 114 16.78 1.28 3.28
N PHE A 115 17.95 0.70 3.48
CA PHE A 115 18.15 -0.38 4.46
C PHE A 115 17.83 0.08 5.88
N LEU A 116 18.30 1.27 6.28
CA LEU A 116 17.99 1.84 7.59
C LEU A 116 16.48 2.09 7.75
N THR A 117 15.81 2.57 6.70
CA THR A 117 14.35 2.81 6.73
C THR A 117 13.59 1.50 6.91
N LEU A 118 14.00 0.44 6.19
CA LEU A 118 13.41 -0.90 6.35
C LEU A 118 13.66 -1.45 7.76
N LEU A 119 14.89 -1.32 8.28
CA LEU A 119 15.23 -1.79 9.62
C LEU A 119 14.36 -1.09 10.67
N VAL A 120 14.24 0.24 10.61
CA VAL A 120 13.38 1.01 11.53
C VAL A 120 11.91 0.63 11.40
N ALA A 121 11.41 0.41 10.19
CA ALA A 121 10.04 -0.05 10.00
C ALA A 121 9.81 -1.42 10.65
N LEU A 122 10.69 -2.39 10.43
CA LEU A 122 10.58 -3.73 11.01
C LEU A 122 10.67 -3.71 12.55
N THR A 123 11.60 -2.94 13.12
CA THR A 123 11.72 -2.81 14.58
C THR A 123 10.51 -2.10 15.19
N THR A 124 9.94 -1.12 14.49
CA THR A 124 8.71 -0.43 14.96
C THR A 124 7.52 -1.39 14.98
N VAL A 125 7.33 -2.22 13.95
CA VAL A 125 6.25 -3.22 13.95
C VAL A 125 6.43 -4.20 15.11
N TYR A 126 7.64 -4.75 15.28
CA TYR A 126 7.93 -5.68 16.38
C TYR A 126 7.71 -5.04 17.76
N PHE A 127 8.13 -3.78 17.93
CA PHE A 127 7.96 -3.05 19.17
C PHE A 127 6.48 -2.79 19.49
N CYS A 128 5.71 -2.30 18.51
CA CYS A 128 4.27 -2.03 18.69
C CYS A 128 3.45 -3.30 18.94
N GLU A 129 3.79 -4.40 18.29
CA GLU A 129 3.07 -5.65 18.48
C GLU A 129 3.41 -6.30 19.83
N TYR A 130 4.70 -6.39 20.18
CA TYR A 130 5.13 -7.12 21.38
C TYR A 130 4.95 -6.31 22.68
N PHE A 131 5.25 -5.00 22.67
CA PHE A 131 5.17 -4.18 23.89
C PHE A 131 3.81 -3.53 24.09
N LEU A 132 3.18 -3.04 23.02
CA LEU A 132 1.92 -2.32 23.12
C LEU A 132 0.69 -3.21 22.83
N GLY A 133 0.89 -4.41 22.29
CA GLY A 133 -0.20 -5.35 21.97
C GLY A 133 -1.19 -4.81 20.94
N ILE A 134 -0.78 -3.82 20.13
CA ILE A 134 -1.66 -3.17 19.16
C ILE A 134 -1.75 -4.05 17.91
N GLY A 135 -2.94 -4.19 17.35
CA GLY A 135 -3.19 -4.97 16.14
C GLY A 135 -2.24 -4.59 14.98
N ILE A 136 -1.85 -5.60 14.19
CA ILE A 136 -0.79 -5.50 13.17
C ILE A 136 -1.02 -4.38 12.12
N ILE A 137 -2.27 -4.05 11.79
CA ILE A 137 -2.60 -2.95 10.88
C ILE A 137 -2.12 -1.61 11.44
N PHE A 138 -2.37 -1.35 12.72
CA PHE A 138 -2.00 -0.10 13.36
C PHE A 138 -0.48 -0.05 13.58
N SER A 139 0.12 -1.18 13.94
CA SER A 139 1.57 -1.32 14.10
C SER A 139 2.31 -1.04 12.77
N THR A 140 1.79 -1.51 11.65
CA THR A 140 2.35 -1.23 10.32
C THR A 140 2.11 0.23 9.90
N GLY A 141 0.98 0.82 10.27
CA GLY A 141 0.74 2.27 10.16
C GLY A 141 1.82 3.09 10.88
N TRP A 142 2.10 2.79 12.15
CA TRP A 142 3.18 3.46 12.90
C TRP A 142 4.56 3.22 12.30
N ALA A 143 4.83 2.03 11.80
CA ALA A 143 6.09 1.72 11.11
C ALA A 143 6.30 2.55 9.84
N THR A 144 5.24 2.78 9.06
CA THR A 144 5.32 3.66 7.88
C THR A 144 5.59 5.12 8.26
N VAL A 145 5.00 5.61 9.36
CA VAL A 145 5.27 6.95 9.89
C VAL A 145 6.73 7.06 10.34
N ALA A 146 7.21 6.10 11.15
CA ALA A 146 8.59 6.08 11.64
C ALA A 146 9.61 6.00 10.49
N GLY A 147 9.39 5.11 9.52
CA GLY A 147 10.22 5.01 8.32
C GLY A 147 10.19 6.30 7.48
N GLY A 148 9.01 6.91 7.33
CA GLY A 148 8.86 8.21 6.67
C GLY A 148 9.66 9.32 7.35
N LEU A 149 9.64 9.38 8.69
CA LEU A 149 10.43 10.36 9.45
C LEU A 149 11.93 10.18 9.23
N VAL A 150 12.44 8.94 9.21
CA VAL A 150 13.84 8.64 8.88
C VAL A 150 14.20 9.13 7.48
N LEU A 151 13.34 8.86 6.48
CA LEU A 151 13.54 9.33 5.12
C LEU A 151 13.58 10.86 5.04
N LEU A 152 12.68 11.56 5.73
CA LEU A 152 12.65 13.02 5.76
C LEU A 152 13.88 13.61 6.47
N PHE A 153 14.38 12.95 7.52
CA PHE A 153 15.58 13.39 8.23
C PHE A 153 16.83 13.36 7.35
N PHE A 154 17.02 12.27 6.58
CA PHE A 154 18.16 12.11 5.67
C PHE A 154 17.96 12.78 4.29
N ARG A 155 16.72 13.03 3.89
CA ARG A 155 16.35 13.63 2.60
C ARG A 155 15.35 14.77 2.78
N LYS A 156 15.81 15.86 3.41
CA LYS A 156 15.03 17.08 3.66
C LYS A 156 14.42 17.72 2.40
N ASP A 157 14.97 17.42 1.23
CA ASP A 157 14.43 17.83 -0.07
C ASP A 157 12.98 17.35 -0.30
N LEU A 158 12.58 16.24 0.34
CA LEU A 158 11.22 15.69 0.25
C LEU A 158 10.21 16.30 1.26
N LEU A 159 10.63 17.17 2.18
CA LEU A 159 9.72 17.73 3.19
C LEU A 159 8.60 18.55 2.57
N ARG A 160 8.94 19.46 1.65
CA ARG A 160 7.95 20.31 0.97
C ARG A 160 6.89 19.50 0.23
N PRO A 161 7.24 18.57 -0.70
CA PRO A 161 6.22 17.78 -1.38
C PRO A 161 5.43 16.87 -0.43
N SER A 162 6.05 16.35 0.63
CA SER A 162 5.35 15.49 1.60
C SER A 162 4.29 16.25 2.40
N ILE A 163 4.59 17.47 2.85
CA ILE A 163 3.64 18.32 3.58
C ILE A 163 2.47 18.75 2.68
N ILE A 164 2.76 19.11 1.43
CA ILE A 164 1.72 19.47 0.45
C ILE A 164 0.79 18.28 0.20
N ASN A 165 1.35 17.08 -0.02
CA ASN A 165 0.56 15.89 -0.27
C ASN A 165 -0.26 15.49 0.98
N PHE A 166 0.31 15.63 2.17
CA PHE A 166 -0.40 15.39 3.43
C PHE A 166 -1.58 16.35 3.59
N GLY A 167 -1.38 17.65 3.37
CA GLY A 167 -2.45 18.65 3.42
C GLY A 167 -3.56 18.40 2.40
N LEU A 168 -3.21 18.00 1.18
CA LEU A 168 -4.17 17.68 0.12
C LEU A 168 -4.99 16.44 0.48
N MET A 169 -4.36 15.36 0.95
CA MET A 169 -5.05 14.15 1.37
C MET A 169 -5.96 14.40 2.57
N LEU A 170 -5.51 15.17 3.56
CA LEU A 170 -6.33 15.55 4.71
C LEU A 170 -7.55 16.38 4.27
N GLY A 171 -7.38 17.29 3.31
CA GLY A 171 -8.47 18.04 2.69
C GLY A 171 -9.50 17.12 2.02
N VAL A 172 -9.06 16.15 1.21
CA VAL A 172 -9.95 15.18 0.55
C VAL A 172 -10.72 14.35 1.59
N VAL A 173 -10.06 13.90 2.64
CA VAL A 173 -10.71 13.11 3.72
C VAL A 173 -11.72 13.96 4.47
N CYS A 174 -11.40 15.21 4.82
CA CYS A 174 -12.35 16.11 5.48
C CYS A 174 -13.57 16.43 4.59
N LEU A 175 -13.37 16.60 3.28
CA LEU A 175 -14.45 16.80 2.31
C LEU A 175 -15.32 15.55 2.16
N SER A 176 -14.69 14.37 2.08
CA SER A 176 -15.39 13.09 2.01
C SER A 176 -16.16 12.81 3.30
N GLY A 177 -15.59 13.16 4.46
CA GLY A 177 -16.25 13.05 5.76
C GLY A 177 -17.47 13.94 5.85
N LYS A 178 -17.39 15.20 5.40
CA LYS A 178 -18.56 16.09 5.29
C LYS A 178 -19.62 15.51 4.34
N ALA A 179 -19.22 15.04 3.15
CA ALA A 179 -20.14 14.41 2.20
C ALA A 179 -20.82 13.16 2.78
N GLN A 180 -20.11 12.36 3.59
CA GLN A 180 -20.67 11.19 4.27
C GLN A 180 -21.69 11.59 5.36
N GLN A 181 -21.42 12.69 6.07
CA GLN A 181 -22.29 13.22 7.12
C GLN A 181 -23.56 13.84 6.54
N ASP A 182 -23.45 14.50 5.38
CA ASP A 182 -24.59 15.04 4.62
C ASP A 182 -25.47 13.92 4.03
N CYS A 183 -24.87 12.81 3.56
CA CYS A 183 -25.59 11.63 3.07
C CYS A 183 -26.23 10.78 4.20
N SER A 184 -25.80 10.95 5.45
CA SER A 184 -26.37 10.24 6.61
C SER A 184 -27.53 11.00 7.28
N PHE A 185 -27.85 12.22 6.81
CA PHE A 185 -28.95 13.04 7.30
C PHE A 185 -29.94 13.41 6.19
N PRO A 186 -30.71 12.43 5.70
CA PRO A 186 -32.14 12.69 5.55
C PRO A 186 -32.92 11.43 5.91
N LEU A 187 -33.22 11.18 7.20
CA LEU A 187 -34.36 10.36 7.68
C LEU A 187 -34.41 10.22 9.23
N CYS A 188 -34.06 11.26 9.99
CA CYS A 188 -34.30 11.29 11.45
C CYS A 188 -35.06 12.56 11.86
N THR A 189 -36.23 12.77 11.26
CA THR A 189 -37.24 13.72 11.72
C THR A 189 -38.65 13.13 11.58
N ARG A 190 -39.02 12.21 12.48
CA ARG A 190 -40.38 11.78 12.88
C ARG A 190 -40.20 10.55 13.77
N THR A 191 -40.66 10.44 15.02
CA THR A 191 -41.70 11.12 15.78
C THR A 191 -41.41 10.87 17.27
N SER A 192 -41.31 11.93 18.06
CA SER A 192 -41.72 11.91 19.46
C SER A 192 -43.24 11.83 19.50
N GLY A 193 -43.77 10.81 20.18
CA GLY A 193 -45.22 10.64 20.38
C GLY A 193 -45.63 9.18 20.46
N ILE A 194 -45.46 8.57 21.64
CA ILE A 194 -46.50 8.04 22.55
C ILE A 194 -45.75 7.47 23.75
#